data_AF-A0A5K1C8I4-F1
#
_entry.id   AF-A0A5K1C8I4-F1
#
_cell.length_a   1.000
_cell.length_b   1.000
_cell.length_c   1.000
_cell.angle_alpha   90.00
_cell.angle_beta   90.00
_cell.angle_gamma   90.00
#
_symmetry.space_group_name_H-M   'P 1'
#
loop_
_entity.id
_entity.type
_entity.pdbx_description
1 polymer ?
#
loop_
_entity_poly.entity_id
_entity_poly.type
_entity_poly.pdbx_seq_one_letter_code
_entity_poly.pdbx_strand_id
1 'polypeptide(L)'
;ELLGHDGKSCPDEENVEAICHFFNTIGKQLDESPKSRRINDMYFSRLKELSKNSQLAARLRFMVLNVLDLRANNWVPRREE
;
A
#
# COMPACT_ATOMS: atom_id res chain seq x y z
N GLU A 1 12.04 -7.53 4.19
CA GLU A 1 10.87 -6.96 3.48
C GLU A 1 10.70 -5.50 3.88
N LEU A 2 10.33 -4.63 2.93
CA LEU A 2 10.31 -3.16 3.08
C LEU A 2 9.42 -2.65 4.23
N LEU A 3 8.36 -3.38 4.58
CA LEU A 3 7.37 -3.01 5.61
C LEU A 3 7.52 -3.79 6.93
N GLY A 4 8.61 -4.55 7.07
CA GLY A 4 8.89 -5.41 8.22
C GLY A 4 7.95 -6.64 8.32
N HIS A 5 8.39 -7.65 9.06
CA HIS A 5 7.66 -8.91 9.26
C HIS A 5 6.94 -8.99 10.63
N ASP A 6 7.25 -8.09 11.56
CA ASP A 6 6.79 -8.15 12.95
C ASP A 6 5.95 -6.92 13.31
N GLY A 7 4.83 -7.14 13.99
CA GLY A 7 3.90 -6.09 14.42
C GLY A 7 4.44 -5.13 15.48
N LYS A 8 5.69 -5.28 15.95
CA LYS A 8 6.27 -4.43 17.01
C LYS A 8 7.03 -3.20 16.53
N SER A 9 7.40 -3.10 15.24
CA SER A 9 8.08 -1.91 14.72
C SER A 9 7.21 -1.21 13.68
N CYS A 10 6.96 0.08 13.89
CA CYS A 10 6.53 0.94 12.80
C CYS A 10 7.62 0.90 11.70
N PRO A 11 7.25 0.72 10.42
CA PRO A 11 8.19 0.86 9.32
C PRO A 11 8.61 2.32 9.18
N ASP A 12 9.78 2.53 8.57
CA ASP A 12 10.26 3.86 8.24
C ASP A 12 9.27 4.60 7.32
N GLU A 13 9.11 5.90 7.55
CA GLU A 13 8.17 6.74 6.81
C GLU A 13 8.49 6.78 5.31
N GLU A 14 9.78 6.83 4.95
CA GLU A 14 10.25 6.82 3.56
C GLU A 14 9.86 5.52 2.86
N ASN A 15 9.98 4.38 3.56
CA ASN A 15 9.59 3.08 3.02
C ASN A 15 8.09 3.00 2.73
N VAL A 16 7.26 3.58 3.60
CA VAL A 16 5.80 3.61 3.40
C VAL A 16 5.43 4.53 2.23
N GLU A 17 6.08 5.68 2.11
CA GLU A 17 5.86 6.59 0.99
C GLU A 17 6.29 5.94 -0.34
N ALA A 18 7.50 5.36 -0.39
CA ALA A 18 8.04 4.70 -1.57
C ALA A 18 7.14 3.56 -2.06
N ILE A 19 6.64 2.70 -1.17
CA ILE A 19 5.74 1.61 -1.58
C ILE A 19 4.38 2.12 -2.07
N CYS A 20 3.85 3.20 -1.48
CA CYS A 20 2.61 3.80 -1.94
C CYS A 20 2.77 4.39 -3.35
N HIS A 21 3.87 5.09 -3.63
CA HIS A 21 4.18 5.58 -4.98
C HIS A 21 4.37 4.44 -5.97
N PHE A 22 5.09 3.39 -5.59
CA PHE A 22 5.28 2.22 -6.43
C PHE A 22 3.95 1.60 -6.86
N PHE A 23 3.00 1.42 -5.94
CA PHE A 23 1.68 0.89 -6.27
C PHE A 23 0.83 1.84 -7.11
N ASN A 24 0.93 3.16 -6.90
CA ASN A 24 0.25 4.11 -7.79
C ASN A 24 0.73 3.99 -9.24
N THR A 25 2.04 3.78 -9.45
CA THR A 25 2.62 3.73 -10.81
C THR A 25 2.38 2.39 -11.51
N ILE A 26 2.63 1.26 -10.84
CA ILE A 26 2.61 -0.06 -11.49
C ILE A 26 1.66 -1.07 -10.86
N GLY A 27 0.87 -0.69 -9.87
CA GLY A 27 0.01 -1.61 -9.12
C GLY A 27 -1.01 -2.33 -10.01
N LYS A 28 -1.57 -1.64 -11.02
CA LYS A 28 -2.46 -2.25 -12.02
C LYS A 28 -1.79 -3.42 -12.75
N GLN A 29 -0.59 -3.19 -13.27
CA GLN A 29 0.19 -4.19 -14.00
C GLN A 29 0.54 -5.40 -13.13
N LEU A 30 0.77 -5.17 -11.83
CA LEU A 30 1.05 -6.24 -10.88
C LEU A 30 -0.19 -7.12 -10.60
N ASP A 31 -1.40 -6.56 -10.61
CA ASP A 31 -2.63 -7.34 -10.43
C ASP A 31 -3.07 -8.12 -11.68
N GLU A 32 -2.58 -7.76 -12.88
CA GLU A 32 -2.91 -8.47 -14.13
C GLU A 32 -2.34 -9.90 -14.18
N SER A 33 -1.20 -10.14 -13.52
CA SER A 33 -0.57 -11.46 -13.47
C SER A 33 -0.97 -12.23 -12.19
N PRO A 34 -1.54 -13.45 -12.28
CA PRO A 34 -1.93 -14.24 -11.11
C PRO A 34 -0.78 -14.52 -10.11
N LYS A 35 0.46 -14.64 -10.62
CA LYS A 35 1.64 -14.87 -9.78
C LYS A 35 2.00 -13.62 -8.99
N SER A 36 2.03 -12.46 -9.64
CA SER A 36 2.34 -11.16 -9.03
C SER A 36 1.24 -10.71 -8.08
N ARG A 37 -0.03 -11.00 -8.42
CA ARG A 37 -1.20 -10.69 -7.58
C ARG A 37 -1.10 -11.29 -6.19
N ARG A 38 -0.67 -12.55 -6.07
CA ARG A 38 -0.49 -13.20 -4.75
C ARG A 38 0.52 -12.45 -3.88
N ILE A 39 1.63 -11.99 -4.48
CA ILE A 39 2.64 -11.19 -3.79
C ILE A 39 2.04 -9.83 -3.40
N ASN A 40 1.27 -9.22 -4.32
CA ASN A 40 0.60 -7.95 -4.08
C ASN A 40 -0.38 -8.04 -2.90
N ASP A 41 -1.15 -9.13 -2.79
CA ASP A 41 -2.06 -9.36 -1.68
C ASP A 41 -1.36 -9.37 -0.31
N MET A 42 -0.13 -9.88 -0.23
CA MET A 42 0.65 -9.84 1.01
C MET A 42 1.00 -8.40 1.40
N TYR A 43 1.46 -7.58 0.45
CA TYR A 43 1.73 -6.16 0.68
C TYR A 43 0.47 -5.40 1.08
N PHE A 44 -0.66 -5.63 0.40
CA PHE A 44 -1.92 -4.97 0.71
C PHE A 44 -2.49 -5.38 2.08
N SER A 45 -2.27 -6.61 2.51
CA SER A 45 -2.58 -7.02 3.89
C SER A 45 -1.80 -6.20 4.89
N ARG A 46 -0.48 -6.02 4.67
CA ARG A 46 0.36 -5.21 5.55
C ARG A 46 -0.01 -3.73 5.54
N LEU A 47 -0.30 -3.16 4.37
CA LEU A 47 -0.81 -1.80 4.23
C LEU A 47 -2.13 -1.59 5.00
N LYS A 48 -3.03 -2.59 4.97
CA LYS A 48 -4.28 -2.55 5.74
C LYS A 48 -4.03 -2.49 7.25
N GLU A 49 -3.03 -3.21 7.77
CA GLU A 49 -2.63 -3.08 9.18
C GLU A 49 -2.07 -1.69 9.48
N LEU A 50 -1.17 -1.19 8.63
CA LEU A 50 -0.54 0.13 8.78
C LEU A 50 -1.57 1.27 8.75
N SER A 51 -2.64 1.15 7.98
CA SER A 51 -3.73 2.14 7.96
C SER A 51 -4.40 2.35 9.33
N LYS A 52 -4.35 1.32 10.18
CA LYS A 52 -4.93 1.32 11.54
C LYS A 52 -3.88 1.60 12.63
N ASN A 53 -2.59 1.70 12.27
CA ASN A 53 -1.52 1.90 13.24
C ASN A 53 -1.43 3.37 13.65
N SER A 54 -1.77 3.66 14.91
CA SER A 54 -1.72 5.03 15.48
C SER A 54 -0.32 5.63 15.56
N GLN A 55 0.75 4.82 15.48
CA GLN A 55 2.14 5.29 15.46
C GLN A 55 2.56 5.84 14.10
N LEU A 56 1.84 5.50 13.03
CA LEU A 56 2.11 6.00 11.69
C LEU A 56 1.52 7.41 11.52
N ALA A 57 2.31 8.33 10.96
CA ALA A 57 1.87 9.70 10.70
C ALA A 57 0.55 9.74 9.93
N ALA A 58 -0.31 10.69 10.27
CA ALA A 58 -1.64 10.80 9.66
C ALA A 58 -1.57 10.90 8.12
N ARG A 59 -0.62 11.68 7.60
CA ARG A 59 -0.36 11.80 6.16
C ARG A 59 -0.11 10.44 5.49
N LEU A 60 0.78 9.63 6.07
CA LEU A 60 1.09 8.30 5.53
C LEU A 60 -0.09 7.35 5.66
N ARG A 61 -0.84 7.39 6.77
CA ARG A 61 -2.10 6.62 6.87
C ARG A 61 -3.09 6.98 5.77
N PHE A 62 -3.23 8.27 5.44
CA PHE A 62 -4.03 8.70 4.30
C PHE A 62 -3.48 8.17 2.98
N MET A 63 -2.17 8.26 2.73
CA MET A 63 -1.56 7.72 1.50
C MET A 63 -1.83 6.21 1.34
N VAL A 64 -1.66 5.45 2.42
CA VAL A 64 -1.97 4.03 2.47
C VAL A 64 -3.45 3.76 2.17
N LEU A 65 -4.36 4.50 2.79
CA LEU A 65 -5.80 4.38 2.53
C LEU A 65 -6.15 4.68 1.06
N ASN A 66 -5.50 5.69 0.45
CA ASN A 66 -5.70 6.00 -0.97
C ASN A 66 -5.27 4.83 -1.87
N VAL A 67 -4.13 4.19 -1.60
CA VAL A 67 -3.66 3.03 -2.37
C VAL A 67 -4.57 1.82 -2.18
N LEU A 68 -5.01 1.54 -0.95
CA LEU A 68 -5.97 0.47 -0.65
C LEU A 68 -7.27 0.65 -1.43
N ASP A 69 -7.78 1.88 -1.46
CA ASP A 69 -8.99 2.22 -2.19
C ASP A 69 -8.80 2.17 -3.72
N LEU A 70 -7.67 2.65 -4.23
CA LEU A 70 -7.34 2.58 -5.65
C LEU A 70 -7.40 1.14 -6.16
N ARG A 71 -6.83 0.18 -5.41
CA ARG A 71 -6.91 -1.24 -5.75
C ARG A 71 -8.35 -1.78 -5.64
N ALA A 72 -9.10 -1.38 -4.60
CA ALA A 72 -10.50 -1.77 -4.44
C ALA A 72 -11.39 -1.27 -5.59
N ASN A 73 -11.04 -0.12 -6.18
CA ASN A 73 -11.68 0.47 -7.34
C ASN A 73 -11.09 -0.02 -8.68
N ASN A 74 -10.48 -1.21 -8.71
CA ASN A 74 -9.85 -1.81 -9.90
C ASN A 74 -8.81 -0.90 -10.59
N TRP A 75 -8.02 -0.17 -9.79
CA TRP A 75 -6.99 0.76 -10.27
C TRP A 75 -7.53 1.91 -11.12
N VAL A 76 -8.79 2.28 -10.92
CA VAL A 76 -9.40 3.47 -11.55
C VAL A 76 -9.25 4.64 -10.57
N PRO A 77 -8.48 5.70 -10.91
CA PRO A 77 -8.34 6.87 -10.05
C PRO A 77 -9.69 7.58 -9.88
N ARG A 78 -10.00 8.04 -8.66
CA ARG A 78 -11.29 8.70 -8.35
C ARG A 78 -11.36 10.17 -8.79
N ARG A 79 -10.22 10.81 -9.02
CA ARG A 79 -10.10 12.17 -9.56
C ARG A 79 -8.96 12.14 -10.56
N GLU A 80 -9.20 12.68 -11.75
CA GLU A 80 -8.10 13.07 -12.65
C GLU A 80 -7.31 14.16 -11.92
N GLU A 81 -6.01 13.93 -11.72
CA GLU A 81 -5.07 14.98 -11.33
C GLU A 81 -4.74 15.85 -12.54
#